data_AF-A0A525CWU8-F1
#
_entry.id   AF-A0A525CWU8-F1
#
_cell.length_a   1.000
_cell.length_b   1.000
_cell.length_c   1.000
_cell.angle_alpha   90.00
_cell.angle_beta   90.00
_cell.angle_gamma   90.00
#
_symmetry.space_group_name_H-M   'P 1'
#
loop_
_entity.id
_entity.type
_entity.pdbx_description
1 polymer ?
#
loop_
_entity_poly.entity_id
_entity_poly.type
_entity_poly.pdbx_seq_one_letter_code
_entity_poly.pdbx_strand_id
1 'polypeptide(L)' 'GSIIAFHRFHEDFNSGEKGILCSFGAGYSIGSLILEKV' A
#
# COMPACT_ATOMS: atom_id res chain seq x y z
N GLY A 1 -5.24 7.89 1.00
CA GLY A 1 -5.74 7.23 -0.22
C GLY A 1 -5.32 5.78 -0.25
N SER A 2 -4.02 5.50 -0.44
CA SER A 2 -3.49 4.13 -0.54
C SER A 2 -3.85 3.23 0.64
N ILE A 3 -3.85 3.74 1.88
CA ILE A 3 -4.20 2.95 3.08
C ILE A 3 -5.68 2.52 3.07
N ILE A 4 -6.59 3.42 2.69
CA ILE A 4 -8.03 3.10 2.61
C ILE A 4 -8.28 2.09 1.49
N ALA A 5 -7.61 2.25 0.34
CA ALA A 5 -7.69 1.29 -0.75
C ALA A 5 -7.17 -0.08 -0.32
N PHE A 6 -6.02 -0.12 0.35
CA PHE A 6 -5.48 -1.36 0.91
C PHE A 6 -6.46 -2.02 1.88
N HIS A 7 -7.02 -1.27 2.83
CA HIS A 7 -8.02 -1.82 3.76
C HIS A 7 -9.23 -2.43 3.05
N ARG A 8 -9.67 -1.86 1.92
CA ARG A 8 -10.83 -2.38 1.16
C ARG A 8 -10.52 -3.56 0.25
N PHE A 9 -9.26 -3.77 -0.15
CA PHE A 9 -8.89 -4.72 -1.22
C PHE A 9 -7.71 -5.64 -0.84
N HIS A 10 -7.37 -5.77 0.44
CA HIS A 10 -6.27 -6.63 0.93
C HIS A 10 -6.65 -8.12 1.11
N GLU A 11 -7.90 -8.51 0.82
CA GLU A 11 -8.41 -9.84 1.15
C GLU A 11 -7.63 -10.95 0.44
N ASP A 12 -7.26 -10.74 -0.83
CA ASP A 12 -6.49 -11.70 -1.64
C ASP A 12 -4.97 -11.58 -1.46
N PHE A 13 -4.50 -10.68 -0.59
CA PHE A 13 -3.09 -10.56 -0.26
C PHE A 13 -2.72 -11.71 0.67
N ASN A 14 -1.80 -12.60 0.29
CA ASN A 14 -1.49 -13.81 1.04
C ASN A 14 -0.27 -13.63 1.96
N SER A 15 -0.17 -14.43 3.02
CA SER A 15 1.01 -14.40 3.91
C SER A 15 2.29 -14.69 3.11
N GLY A 16 3.34 -13.90 3.36
CA GLY A 16 4.60 -13.91 2.63
C GLY A 16 4.57 -13.11 1.31
N GLU A 17 3.41 -12.64 0.85
CA GLU A 17 3.37 -11.76 -0.32
C GLU A 17 3.89 -10.37 0.01
N LYS A 18 4.66 -9.81 -0.92
CA LYS A 18 5.21 -8.46 -0.83
C LYS A 18 4.39 -7.52 -1.69
N GLY A 19 4.11 -6.34 -1.13
CA GLY A 19 3.33 -5.29 -1.77
C GLY A 19 4.00 -3.93 -1.66
N ILE A 20 3.55 -3.00 -2.48
CA ILE A 20 3.97 -1.60 -2.44
C ILE A 20 2.75 -0.70 -2.29
N LEU A 21 2.78 0.19 -1.30
CA LEU A 21 1.81 1.27 -1.16
C LEU A 21 2.48 2.59 -1.55
N CYS A 22 2.02 3.16 -2.66
CA CYS A 22 2.46 4.45 -3.14
C CYS A 22 1.34 5.47 -3.02
N SER A 23 1.65 6.66 -2.49
CA SER A 23 0.74 7.81 -2.44
C SER A 23 1.45 9.04 -3.00
N PHE A 24 0.65 9.95 -3.55
CA PHE A 24 1.08 11.28 -3.97
C PHE A 24 0.27 12.35 -3.25
N GLY A 25 0.88 13.51 -3.05
CA GLY A 25 0.27 14.65 -2.37
C GLY A 25 0.69 15.98 -2.97
N ALA A 26 0.13 17.06 -2.42
CA ALA A 26 0.49 18.42 -2.80
C ALA A 26 1.99 18.69 -2.62
N GLY A 27 2.55 19.56 -3.46
CA GLY A 27 3.98 19.87 -3.44
C GLY A 27 4.85 18.82 -4.12
N TYR A 28 4.33 18.10 -5.14
CA TYR A 28 5.07 17.10 -5.92
C TYR A 28 5.73 16.01 -5.06
N SER A 29 5.03 15.62 -3.99
CA SER A 29 5.55 14.65 -3.02
C SER A 29 5.01 13.25 -3.27
N ILE A 30 5.90 12.26 -3.24
CA ILE A 30 5.59 10.83 -3.33
C ILE A 30 6.07 10.14 -2.06
N GLY A 31 5.22 9.31 -1.46
CA GLY A 31 5.59 8.40 -0.38
C GLY A 31 5.35 6.96 -0.82
N SER A 32 6.36 6.12 -0.70
CA SER A 32 6.30 4.69 -1.05
C SER A 32 6.73 3.83 0.13
N LEU A 33 5.93 2.81 0.45
CA LEU A 33 6.22 1.81 1.48
C LEU A 33 6.22 0.42 0.85
N ILE A 34 7.22 -0.39 1.20
CA ILE A 34 7.23 -1.82 0.93
C ILE A 34 6.67 -2.52 2.18
N LEU A 35 5.80 -3.49 1.96
CA LEU A 35 5.12 -4.24 3.01
C LEU A 35 5.11 -5.73 2.64
N GLU A 36 5.01 -6.56 3.67
CA GLU A 36 4.87 -8.01 3.57
C GLU A 36 3.72 -8.41 4.49
N LYS A 37 2.78 -9.24 4.00
CA LYS A 37 1.74 -9.78 4.88
C LYS A 37 2.33 -10.90 5.72
N VAL A 38 2.14 -10.81 7.03
CA VAL A 38 2.49 -11.85 8.00
C VAL A 38 1.35 -12.83 8.18
#